data_AF-A0A7Y5YDS7-F1
#
_entry.id   AF-A0A7Y5YDS7-F1
#
_cell.length_a   1.000
_cell.length_b   1.000
_cell.length_c   1.000
_cell.angle_alpha   90.00
_cell.angle_beta   90.00
_cell.angle_gamma   90.00
#
_symmetry.space_group_name_H-M   'P 1'
#
loop_
_entity.id
_entity.type
_entity.pdbx_description
1 polymer ?
#
loop_
_entity_poly.entity_id
_entity_poly.type
_entity_poly.pdbx_seq_one_letter_code
_entity_poly.pdbx_strand_id
1 'polypeptide(L)'
;MCIEHLRHGDVVRSPRSYSEPSGKGVNVAVALHANAVDVVTVLPAGGFTGVQITGMLSDLDVPYVAVPIAQEIRSNVSLVEPDATVTKINEVGPSLSDAEAAALIREALEQVGVDDWLVLCGTLPDGAVERLYIDLVEGAHGRTARVAVDTSGPPLRGILPFGPDLVKPNASELAELTGRALETLGDVVDAAEELRRRGARAVLASLGSDGAILLDDSGCYFGQARVDRVVSAVGAGDALLAGFLAGGANGRHALREGLAWAAAAVQHEGTLYRGRAPHTRVDISDDLDRNRALKEPCTAAGLAAGSRV
;
A
#
# COMPACT_ATOMS: atom_id res chain seq x y z
N MET A 1 -15.94 -2.07 -12.80
CA MET A 1 -17.18 -2.32 -13.58
C MET A 1 -18.12 -3.14 -12.72
N CYS A 2 -19.39 -2.78 -12.63
CA CYS A 2 -20.40 -3.59 -11.93
C CYS A 2 -21.05 -4.55 -12.93
N ILE A 3 -21.19 -5.82 -12.58
CA ILE A 3 -21.81 -6.85 -13.42
C ILE A 3 -22.79 -7.66 -12.56
N GLU A 4 -23.80 -8.27 -13.19
CA GLU A 4 -24.75 -9.14 -12.47
C GLU A 4 -24.13 -10.49 -12.10
N HIS A 5 -23.40 -11.10 -13.04
CA HIS A 5 -22.67 -12.35 -12.82
C HIS A 5 -21.56 -12.49 -13.87
N LEU A 6 -20.38 -12.98 -13.49
CA LEU A 6 -19.33 -13.35 -14.45
C LEU A 6 -19.56 -14.77 -14.99
N ARG A 7 -19.91 -14.91 -16.27
CA ARG A 7 -20.04 -16.23 -16.92
C ARG A 7 -18.99 -16.39 -18.00
N HIS A 8 -18.13 -17.40 -17.85
CA HIS A 8 -17.05 -17.65 -18.80
C HIS A 8 -17.61 -18.00 -20.18
N GLY A 9 -17.08 -17.35 -21.23
CA GLY A 9 -17.53 -17.53 -22.61
C GLY A 9 -18.72 -16.66 -23.04
N ASP A 10 -19.39 -16.00 -22.09
CA ASP A 10 -20.52 -15.11 -22.38
C ASP A 10 -20.07 -13.67 -22.64
N VAL A 11 -20.88 -12.92 -23.41
CA VAL A 11 -20.77 -11.47 -23.51
C VAL A 11 -21.45 -10.83 -22.29
N VAL A 12 -20.64 -10.37 -21.33
CA VAL A 12 -21.12 -9.67 -20.14
C VAL A 12 -21.29 -8.18 -20.43
N ARG A 13 -22.46 -7.63 -20.12
CA ARG A 13 -22.74 -6.19 -20.22
C ARG A 13 -22.75 -5.57 -18.84
N SER A 14 -21.93 -4.54 -18.64
CA SER A 14 -21.90 -3.80 -17.39
C SER A 14 -22.88 -2.63 -17.43
N PRO A 15 -23.88 -2.55 -16.55
CA PRO A 15 -24.79 -1.40 -16.47
C PRO A 15 -24.11 -0.13 -15.94
N ARG A 16 -22.96 -0.27 -15.25
CA ARG A 16 -22.18 0.86 -14.72
C ARG A 16 -20.69 0.55 -14.76
N SER A 17 -19.94 1.43 -15.42
CA SER A 17 -18.48 1.46 -15.38
C SER A 17 -18.00 2.84 -14.97
N TYR A 18 -16.86 2.88 -14.29
CA TYR A 18 -16.10 4.09 -14.01
C TYR A 18 -14.62 3.75 -14.01
N SER A 19 -13.79 4.76 -14.21
CA SER A 19 -12.34 4.68 -14.15
C SER A 19 -11.86 5.61 -13.05
N GLU A 20 -10.79 5.21 -12.37
CA GLU A 20 -10.15 6.02 -11.34
C GLU A 20 -8.61 5.92 -11.50
N PRO A 21 -7.87 7.00 -11.17
CA PRO A 21 -6.41 6.93 -11.15
C PRO A 21 -6.03 6.00 -10.00
N SER A 22 -5.42 4.87 -10.30
CA SER A 22 -5.17 3.83 -9.30
C SER A 22 -3.75 3.27 -9.39
N GLY A 23 -3.27 2.88 -8.21
CA GLY A 23 -1.91 2.42 -7.95
C GLY A 23 -1.62 2.75 -6.49
N LYS A 24 -0.88 1.90 -5.77
CA LYS A 24 -0.68 2.06 -4.31
C LYS A 24 -0.22 3.48 -3.93
N GLY A 25 0.79 4.01 -4.62
CA GLY A 25 1.30 5.36 -4.37
C GLY A 25 0.30 6.46 -4.74
N VAL A 26 -0.47 6.27 -5.81
CA VAL A 26 -1.55 7.18 -6.21
C VAL A 26 -2.67 7.19 -5.18
N ASN A 27 -3.08 6.02 -4.68
CA ASN A 27 -4.12 5.89 -3.66
C ASN A 27 -3.70 6.57 -2.35
N VAL A 28 -2.44 6.38 -1.92
CA VAL A 28 -1.86 7.08 -0.76
C VAL A 28 -1.89 8.59 -0.96
N ALA A 29 -1.44 9.08 -2.13
CA ALA A 29 -1.42 10.50 -2.42
C ALA A 29 -2.82 11.13 -2.46
N VAL A 30 -3.79 10.47 -3.09
CA VAL A 30 -5.20 10.92 -3.10
C VAL A 30 -5.76 10.99 -1.68
N ALA A 31 -5.48 9.98 -0.83
CA ALA A 31 -5.93 9.94 0.55
C ALA A 31 -5.34 11.07 1.41
N LEU A 32 -4.03 11.32 1.28
CA LEU A 32 -3.33 12.41 1.96
C LEU A 32 -3.85 13.77 1.50
N HIS A 33 -3.94 13.99 0.18
CA HIS A 33 -4.41 15.23 -0.41
C HIS A 33 -5.86 15.55 0.00
N ALA A 34 -6.76 14.58 -0.06
CA ALA A 34 -8.16 14.76 0.35
C ALA A 34 -8.32 15.13 1.84
N ASN A 35 -7.30 14.85 2.65
CA ASN A 35 -7.23 15.21 4.07
C ASN A 35 -6.32 16.42 4.34
N ALA A 36 -5.99 17.20 3.30
CA ALA A 36 -5.18 18.42 3.36
C ALA A 36 -3.77 18.19 3.93
N VAL A 37 -3.20 17.01 3.74
CA VAL A 37 -1.78 16.75 3.95
C VAL A 37 -1.04 17.07 2.65
N ASP A 38 0.05 17.82 2.76
CA ASP A 38 0.88 18.17 1.61
C ASP A 38 1.50 16.90 1.00
N VAL A 39 1.37 16.76 -0.31
CA VAL A 39 1.80 15.56 -1.03
C VAL A 39 1.96 15.86 -2.52
N VAL A 40 3.01 15.30 -3.10
CA VAL A 40 3.23 15.22 -4.55
C VAL A 40 3.42 13.76 -4.92
N THR A 41 2.64 13.26 -5.88
CA THR A 41 2.82 11.91 -6.40
C THR A 41 3.72 11.92 -7.63
N VAL A 42 4.80 11.14 -7.61
CA VAL A 42 5.72 10.98 -8.74
C VAL A 42 5.48 9.61 -9.36
N LEU A 43 5.18 9.56 -10.66
CA LEU A 43 4.78 8.32 -11.32
C LEU A 43 5.25 8.25 -12.78
N PRO A 44 5.56 7.05 -13.31
CA PRO A 44 5.76 6.86 -14.73
C PRO A 44 4.44 7.10 -15.49
N ALA A 45 4.52 7.75 -16.65
CA ALA A 45 3.38 8.03 -17.51
C ALA A 45 3.77 7.79 -18.97
N GLY A 46 3.24 6.74 -19.56
CA GLY A 46 3.45 6.40 -20.97
C GLY A 46 2.16 5.99 -21.66
N GLY A 47 2.13 6.17 -22.98
CA GLY A 47 0.98 5.86 -23.82
C GLY A 47 -0.27 6.70 -23.51
N PHE A 48 -1.41 6.25 -24.03
CA PHE A 48 -2.69 6.92 -23.83
C PHE A 48 -3.15 6.82 -22.37
N THR A 49 -2.94 5.67 -21.74
CA THR A 49 -3.28 5.43 -20.33
C THR A 49 -2.51 6.39 -19.40
N GLY A 50 -1.27 6.76 -19.74
CA GLY A 50 -0.50 7.79 -19.04
C GLY A 50 -1.14 9.19 -19.10
N VAL A 51 -1.72 9.56 -20.25
CA VAL A 51 -2.48 10.81 -20.39
C VAL A 51 -3.78 10.75 -19.58
N GLN A 52 -4.46 9.59 -19.58
CA GLN A 52 -5.69 9.41 -18.82
C GLN A 52 -5.47 9.54 -17.30
N ILE A 53 -4.46 8.88 -16.73
CA ILE A 53 -4.22 8.92 -15.29
C ILE A 53 -3.86 10.33 -14.81
N THR A 54 -3.05 11.05 -15.58
CA THR A 54 -2.65 12.44 -15.27
C THR A 54 -3.80 13.43 -15.41
N GLY A 55 -4.67 13.24 -16.40
CA GLY A 55 -5.94 13.95 -16.51
C GLY A 55 -6.84 13.73 -15.28
N MET A 56 -7.02 12.48 -14.86
CA MET A 56 -7.82 12.18 -13.67
C MET A 56 -7.21 12.71 -12.37
N LEU A 57 -5.88 12.73 -12.23
CA LEU A 57 -5.22 13.37 -11.08
C LEU A 57 -5.44 14.88 -11.07
N SER A 58 -5.42 15.50 -12.25
CA SER A 58 -5.70 16.93 -12.42
C SER A 58 -7.15 17.27 -12.06
N ASP A 59 -8.11 16.44 -12.46
CA ASP A 59 -9.53 16.58 -12.09
C ASP A 59 -9.77 16.46 -10.57
N LEU A 60 -8.84 15.86 -9.84
CA LEU A 60 -8.86 15.72 -8.38
C LEU A 60 -8.01 16.76 -7.65
N ASP A 61 -7.40 17.69 -8.37
CA ASP A 61 -6.46 18.69 -7.85
C ASP A 61 -5.26 18.09 -7.09
N VAL A 62 -4.93 16.82 -7.33
CA VAL A 62 -3.81 16.13 -6.66
C VAL A 62 -2.50 16.55 -7.34
N PRO A 63 -1.52 17.13 -6.61
CA PRO A 63 -0.23 17.47 -7.20
C PRO A 63 0.53 16.22 -7.67
N TYR A 64 1.05 16.26 -8.89
CA TYR A 64 1.83 15.14 -9.44
C TYR A 64 2.99 15.60 -10.32
N VAL A 65 4.00 14.73 -10.42
CA VAL A 65 5.07 14.79 -11.42
C VAL A 65 5.00 13.54 -12.28
N ALA A 66 4.62 13.71 -13.54
CA ALA A 66 4.56 12.63 -14.51
C ALA A 66 5.91 12.46 -15.20
N VAL A 67 6.51 11.29 -15.05
CA VAL A 67 7.79 10.93 -15.69
C VAL A 67 7.51 10.19 -16.98
N PRO A 68 7.79 10.77 -18.16
CA PRO A 68 7.50 10.12 -19.43
C PRO A 68 8.25 8.80 -19.59
N ILE A 69 7.54 7.76 -20.04
CA ILE A 69 8.14 6.47 -20.41
C ILE A 69 7.65 6.03 -21.79
N ALA A 70 8.45 5.22 -22.48
CA ALA A 70 8.19 4.77 -23.84
C ALA A 70 7.02 3.77 -23.93
N GLN A 71 6.93 2.86 -22.96
CA GLN A 71 5.86 1.86 -22.91
C GLN A 71 4.60 2.43 -22.25
N GLU A 72 3.45 1.94 -22.67
CA GLU A 72 2.17 2.31 -22.06
C GLU A 72 2.05 1.74 -20.64
N ILE A 73 1.57 2.56 -19.70
CA ILE A 73 1.27 2.07 -18.35
C ILE A 73 0.04 1.15 -18.38
N ARG A 74 0.02 0.16 -17.49
CA ARG A 74 -1.05 -0.84 -17.42
C ARG A 74 -2.42 -0.25 -17.07
N SER A 75 -3.47 -0.92 -17.53
CA SER A 75 -4.84 -0.78 -17.04
C SER A 75 -5.24 -2.03 -16.25
N ASN A 76 -5.96 -1.83 -15.14
CA ASN A 76 -6.51 -2.94 -14.35
C ASN A 76 -8.03 -2.84 -14.33
N VAL A 77 -8.70 -3.98 -14.48
CA VAL A 77 -10.16 -4.05 -14.45
C VAL A 77 -10.61 -4.86 -13.23
N SER A 78 -11.46 -4.26 -12.41
CA SER A 78 -12.19 -4.97 -11.36
C SER A 78 -13.64 -5.16 -11.78
N LEU A 79 -14.11 -6.39 -11.78
CA LEU A 79 -15.51 -6.78 -11.98
C LEU A 79 -16.12 -7.03 -10.62
N VAL A 80 -17.17 -6.29 -10.27
CA VAL A 80 -17.84 -6.36 -8.96
C VAL A 80 -19.25 -6.91 -9.14
N GLU A 81 -19.56 -7.98 -8.43
CA GLU A 81 -20.86 -8.65 -8.40
C GLU A 81 -21.71 -8.19 -7.20
N PRO A 82 -23.06 -8.40 -7.20
CA PRO A 82 -23.95 -7.88 -6.15
C PRO A 82 -23.70 -8.45 -4.75
N ASP A 83 -23.05 -9.62 -4.67
CA ASP A 83 -22.63 -10.27 -3.42
C ASP A 83 -21.29 -9.73 -2.88
N ALA A 84 -20.75 -8.67 -3.49
CA ALA A 84 -19.44 -8.08 -3.23
C ALA A 84 -18.25 -8.97 -3.63
N THR A 85 -18.47 -10.04 -4.39
CA THR A 85 -17.37 -10.78 -5.04
C THR A 85 -16.68 -9.86 -6.06
N VAL A 86 -15.34 -9.84 -6.02
CA VAL A 86 -14.51 -9.02 -6.93
C VAL A 86 -13.58 -9.92 -7.72
N THR A 87 -13.74 -9.94 -9.05
CA THR A 87 -12.77 -10.55 -9.97
C THR A 87 -11.85 -9.47 -10.53
N LYS A 88 -10.53 -9.65 -10.42
CA LYS A 88 -9.53 -8.70 -10.92
C LYS A 88 -8.82 -9.24 -12.15
N ILE A 89 -8.72 -8.40 -13.17
CA ILE A 89 -7.92 -8.62 -14.38
C ILE A 89 -6.85 -7.53 -14.37
N ASN A 90 -5.60 -7.92 -14.10
CA ASN A 90 -4.47 -7.00 -14.04
C ASN A 90 -3.57 -7.22 -15.25
N GLU A 91 -3.29 -6.16 -16.01
CA GLU A 91 -2.29 -6.21 -17.05
C GLU A 91 -0.88 -6.20 -16.45
N VAL A 92 0.07 -6.77 -17.19
CA VAL A 92 1.50 -6.68 -16.86
C VAL A 92 1.94 -5.24 -17.07
N GLY A 93 2.66 -4.69 -16.08
CA GLY A 93 3.19 -3.32 -16.15
C GLY A 93 4.31 -3.15 -17.18
N PRO A 94 4.61 -1.91 -17.58
CA PRO A 94 5.71 -1.62 -18.49
C PRO A 94 7.08 -1.86 -17.83
N SER A 95 8.05 -2.35 -18.59
CA SER A 95 9.45 -2.36 -18.15
C SER A 95 10.05 -0.96 -18.32
N LEU A 96 10.87 -0.52 -17.37
CA LEU A 96 11.60 0.74 -17.44
C LEU A 96 13.00 0.51 -18.00
N SER A 97 13.45 1.35 -18.92
CA SER A 97 14.87 1.47 -19.25
C SER A 97 15.66 2.13 -18.13
N ASP A 98 16.98 1.93 -18.10
CA ASP A 98 17.87 2.55 -17.10
C ASP A 98 17.74 4.09 -17.08
N ALA A 99 17.53 4.71 -18.25
CA ALA A 99 17.35 6.15 -18.36
C ALA A 99 16.02 6.63 -17.76
N GLU A 100 14.94 5.87 -17.96
CA GLU A 100 13.63 6.16 -17.38
C GLU A 100 13.63 5.93 -15.86
N ALA A 101 14.27 4.87 -15.39
CA ALA A 101 14.49 4.61 -13.98
C ALA A 101 15.29 5.74 -13.31
N ALA A 102 16.40 6.17 -13.94
CA ALA A 102 17.20 7.30 -13.45
C ALA A 102 16.43 8.62 -13.44
N ALA A 103 15.56 8.84 -14.44
CA ALA A 103 14.67 9.99 -14.45
C ALA A 103 13.68 9.93 -13.28
N LEU A 104 13.03 8.80 -13.06
CA LEU A 104 12.09 8.62 -11.95
C LEU A 104 12.75 8.87 -10.58
N ILE A 105 13.98 8.36 -10.39
CA ILE A 105 14.77 8.59 -9.18
C ILE A 105 15.05 10.08 -8.99
N ARG A 106 15.52 10.76 -10.04
CA ARG A 106 15.84 12.19 -9.99
C ARG A 106 14.60 13.02 -9.64
N GLU A 107 13.52 12.84 -10.40
CA GLU A 107 12.30 13.63 -10.19
C GLU A 107 11.73 13.41 -8.79
N ALA A 108 11.74 12.17 -8.28
CA ALA A 108 11.29 11.88 -6.91
C ALA A 108 12.17 12.58 -5.86
N LEU A 109 13.50 12.49 -5.98
CA LEU A 109 14.43 13.09 -5.03
C LEU A 109 14.50 14.63 -5.11
N GLU A 110 14.06 15.24 -6.20
CA GLU A 110 13.93 16.70 -6.33
C GLU A 110 12.72 17.24 -5.55
N GLN A 111 11.69 16.42 -5.32
CA GLN A 111 10.53 16.80 -4.49
C GLN A 111 10.75 16.63 -2.99
N VAL A 112 11.83 15.95 -2.59
CA VAL A 112 12.07 15.56 -1.19
C VAL A 112 12.95 16.59 -0.48
N GLY A 113 12.39 17.26 0.53
CA GLY A 113 13.07 18.15 1.45
C GLY A 113 13.56 17.47 2.73
N VAL A 114 14.01 18.29 3.68
CA VAL A 114 14.44 17.85 5.02
C VAL A 114 13.22 17.44 5.84
N ASP A 115 13.33 16.33 6.59
CA ASP A 115 12.28 15.75 7.44
C ASP A 115 11.01 15.24 6.72
N ASP A 116 10.95 15.37 5.39
CA ASP A 116 9.87 14.85 4.55
C ASP A 116 9.82 13.31 4.55
N TRP A 117 8.69 12.78 4.10
CA TRP A 117 8.51 11.35 3.83
C TRP A 117 8.54 11.09 2.32
N LEU A 118 9.45 10.21 1.89
CA LEU A 118 9.37 9.55 0.60
C LEU A 118 8.65 8.20 0.76
N VAL A 119 7.55 8.00 0.05
CA VAL A 119 6.75 6.77 0.13
C VAL A 119 6.92 5.95 -1.15
N LEU A 120 7.54 4.78 -1.02
CA LEU A 120 7.80 3.86 -2.11
C LEU A 120 6.70 2.79 -2.14
N CYS A 121 5.85 2.83 -3.18
CA CYS A 121 4.66 2.02 -3.26
C CYS A 121 4.60 1.19 -4.54
N GLY A 122 4.21 -0.07 -4.41
CA GLY A 122 3.96 -0.95 -5.54
C GLY A 122 5.12 -1.90 -5.84
N THR A 123 4.79 -2.91 -6.63
CA THR A 123 5.76 -3.82 -7.21
C THR A 123 6.36 -3.20 -8.46
N LEU A 124 7.63 -3.45 -8.67
CA LEU A 124 8.34 -3.00 -9.85
C LEU A 124 8.50 -4.19 -10.80
N PRO A 125 8.21 -4.03 -12.10
CA PRO A 125 8.49 -5.05 -13.08
C PRO A 125 10.00 -5.16 -13.29
N ASP A 126 10.55 -6.37 -13.16
CA ASP A 126 11.94 -6.76 -13.40
C ASP A 126 13.01 -6.34 -12.35
N GLY A 127 14.03 -7.19 -12.21
CA GLY A 127 15.10 -7.04 -11.21
C GLY A 127 16.04 -5.84 -11.39
N ALA A 128 16.01 -5.17 -12.56
CA ALA A 128 16.71 -3.90 -12.77
C ALA A 128 16.17 -2.79 -11.84
N VAL A 129 14.96 -2.96 -11.32
CA VAL A 129 14.25 -1.97 -10.51
C VAL A 129 14.40 -2.21 -9.01
N GLU A 130 14.96 -3.34 -8.56
CA GLU A 130 15.37 -3.49 -7.15
C GLU A 130 16.38 -2.40 -6.77
N ARG A 131 17.27 -2.05 -7.71
CA ARG A 131 18.23 -0.97 -7.51
C ARG A 131 17.56 0.41 -7.40
N LEU A 132 16.42 0.61 -8.07
CA LEU A 132 15.68 1.87 -8.02
C LEU A 132 15.22 2.21 -6.60
N TYR A 133 14.64 1.25 -5.87
CA TYR A 133 14.23 1.50 -4.48
C TYR A 133 15.42 1.72 -3.55
N ILE A 134 16.53 1.01 -3.78
CA ILE A 134 17.77 1.21 -3.02
C ILE A 134 18.29 2.64 -3.22
N ASP A 135 18.43 3.08 -4.46
CA ASP A 135 18.93 4.42 -4.78
C ASP A 135 18.00 5.53 -4.26
N LEU A 136 16.67 5.29 -4.23
CA LEU A 136 15.71 6.20 -3.60
C LEU A 136 15.86 6.25 -2.08
N VAL A 137 16.08 5.11 -1.41
CA VAL A 137 16.30 5.08 0.04
C VAL A 137 17.56 5.84 0.41
N GLU A 138 18.69 5.49 -0.20
CA GLU A 138 19.98 6.14 0.06
C GLU A 138 19.92 7.63 -0.28
N GLY A 139 19.29 7.99 -1.41
CA GLY A 139 19.13 9.36 -1.86
C GLY A 139 18.26 10.20 -0.92
N ALA A 140 17.19 9.63 -0.37
CA ALA A 140 16.32 10.30 0.60
C ALA A 140 17.01 10.47 1.95
N HIS A 141 17.67 9.43 2.46
CA HIS A 141 18.44 9.52 3.71
C HIS A 141 19.59 10.55 3.60
N GLY A 142 20.26 10.63 2.44
CA GLY A 142 21.25 11.66 2.16
C GLY A 142 20.71 13.10 2.21
N ARG A 143 19.39 13.27 2.11
CA ARG A 143 18.66 14.54 2.26
C ARG A 143 17.98 14.68 3.63
N THR A 144 18.26 13.78 4.57
CA THR A 144 17.62 13.70 5.90
C THR A 144 16.10 13.49 5.86
N ALA A 145 15.58 12.98 4.75
CA ALA A 145 14.21 12.54 4.64
C ALA A 145 14.05 11.10 5.16
N ARG A 146 12.80 10.73 5.47
CA ARG A 146 12.42 9.39 5.92
C ARG A 146 11.78 8.60 4.78
N VAL A 147 11.87 7.29 4.83
CA VAL A 147 11.36 6.41 3.78
C VAL A 147 10.37 5.39 4.30
N ALA A 148 9.16 5.40 3.75
CA ALA A 148 8.15 4.38 3.95
C ALA A 148 8.07 3.47 2.73
N VAL A 149 7.97 2.15 2.94
CA VAL A 149 7.91 1.15 1.86
C VAL A 149 6.66 0.29 1.98
N ASP A 150 5.85 0.27 0.92
CA ASP A 150 4.71 -0.63 0.71
C ASP A 150 4.88 -1.39 -0.61
N THR A 151 5.69 -2.44 -0.55
CA THR A 151 5.92 -3.42 -1.62
C THR A 151 5.94 -4.83 -1.03
N SER A 152 6.01 -5.84 -1.89
CA SER A 152 6.05 -7.25 -1.51
C SER A 152 7.25 -7.97 -2.14
N GLY A 153 7.45 -9.24 -1.76
CA GLY A 153 8.38 -10.14 -2.44
C GLY A 153 9.86 -9.72 -2.41
N PRO A 154 10.63 -10.01 -3.49
CA PRO A 154 12.05 -9.72 -3.57
C PRO A 154 12.42 -8.24 -3.33
N PRO A 155 11.70 -7.23 -3.87
CA PRO A 155 11.99 -5.82 -3.56
C PRO A 155 11.94 -5.49 -2.07
N LEU A 156 10.94 -5.99 -1.34
CA LEU A 156 10.84 -5.76 0.11
C LEU A 156 12.01 -6.43 0.86
N ARG A 157 12.43 -7.61 0.42
CA ARG A 157 13.59 -8.29 1.02
C ARG A 157 14.89 -7.54 0.77
N GLY A 158 15.09 -7.08 -0.46
CA GLY A 158 16.31 -6.39 -0.90
C GLY A 158 16.50 -5.03 -0.24
N ILE A 159 15.42 -4.34 0.14
CA ILE A 159 15.50 -3.00 0.70
C ILE A 159 15.77 -2.96 2.22
N LEU A 160 15.43 -4.03 2.97
CA LEU A 160 15.59 -4.05 4.43
C LEU A 160 17.00 -3.66 4.92
N PRO A 161 18.11 -4.17 4.34
CA PRO A 161 19.46 -3.81 4.78
C PRO A 161 19.81 -2.33 4.64
N PHE A 162 19.06 -1.58 3.82
CA PHE A 162 19.23 -0.13 3.61
C PHE A 162 18.44 0.71 4.63
N GLY A 163 17.75 0.06 5.57
CA GLY A 163 17.18 0.70 6.74
C GLY A 163 15.98 1.62 6.49
N PRO A 164 14.95 1.19 5.73
CA PRO A 164 13.73 1.99 5.58
C PRO A 164 13.14 2.33 6.95
N ASP A 165 12.64 3.56 7.08
CA ASP A 165 12.10 4.07 8.34
C ASP A 165 10.76 3.40 8.69
N LEU A 166 10.00 2.99 7.68
CA LEU A 166 8.76 2.25 7.85
C LEU A 166 8.62 1.19 6.74
N VAL A 167 8.24 -0.03 7.10
CA VAL A 167 7.71 -1.02 6.15
C VAL A 167 6.28 -1.40 6.53
N LYS A 168 5.39 -1.54 5.53
CA LYS A 168 3.98 -1.88 5.76
C LYS A 168 3.56 -3.20 5.09
N PRO A 169 4.05 -4.36 5.52
CA PRO A 169 3.59 -5.64 4.99
C PRO A 169 2.15 -5.96 5.46
N ASN A 170 1.40 -6.71 4.66
CA ASN A 170 0.25 -7.46 5.18
C ASN A 170 0.68 -8.80 5.79
N ALA A 171 -0.24 -9.52 6.46
CA ALA A 171 0.06 -10.79 7.10
C ALA A 171 0.69 -11.83 6.15
N SER A 172 0.20 -11.93 4.90
CA SER A 172 0.72 -12.88 3.92
C SER A 172 2.13 -12.50 3.44
N GLU A 173 2.37 -11.22 3.17
CA GLU A 173 3.69 -10.69 2.79
C GLU A 173 4.69 -10.86 3.94
N LEU A 174 4.26 -10.65 5.19
CA LEU A 174 5.08 -10.83 6.38
C LEU A 174 5.46 -12.30 6.58
N ALA A 175 4.50 -13.21 6.40
CA ALA A 175 4.71 -14.65 6.44
C ALA A 175 5.70 -15.10 5.35
N GLU A 176 5.53 -14.61 4.11
CA GLU A 176 6.42 -14.91 2.98
C GLU A 176 7.86 -14.45 3.25
N LEU A 177 8.00 -13.22 3.76
CA LEU A 177 9.30 -12.60 3.94
C LEU A 177 10.11 -13.26 5.06
N THR A 178 9.42 -13.74 6.10
CA THR A 178 10.03 -14.41 7.25
C THR A 178 10.07 -15.94 7.09
N GLY A 179 9.31 -16.51 6.17
CA GLY A 179 9.15 -17.96 6.01
C GLY A 179 8.40 -18.61 7.18
N ARG A 180 7.61 -17.84 7.93
CA ARG A 180 6.89 -18.29 9.14
C ARG A 180 5.41 -18.52 8.82
N ALA A 181 4.81 -19.48 9.51
CA ALA A 181 3.36 -19.52 9.64
C ALA A 181 2.94 -18.45 10.66
N LEU A 182 1.87 -17.71 10.36
CA LEU A 182 1.30 -16.71 11.26
C LEU A 182 -0.12 -17.14 11.63
N GLU A 183 -0.28 -17.66 12.85
CA GLU A 183 -1.55 -18.16 13.36
C GLU A 183 -2.12 -17.26 14.46
N THR A 184 -1.26 -16.53 15.16
CA THR A 184 -1.60 -15.69 16.31
C THR A 184 -1.03 -14.28 16.17
N LEU A 185 -1.52 -13.35 17.00
CA LEU A 185 -0.90 -12.03 17.13
C LEU A 185 0.56 -12.12 17.59
N GLY A 186 0.91 -13.11 18.42
CA GLY A 186 2.29 -13.36 18.85
C GLY A 186 3.23 -13.67 17.68
N ASP A 187 2.78 -14.50 16.73
CA ASP A 187 3.57 -14.84 15.54
C ASP A 187 3.83 -13.61 14.67
N VAL A 188 2.83 -12.72 14.54
CA VAL A 188 2.96 -11.45 13.81
C VAL A 188 4.00 -10.55 14.47
N VAL A 189 3.99 -10.44 15.81
CA VAL A 189 4.98 -9.65 16.54
C VAL A 189 6.39 -10.20 16.32
N ASP A 190 6.58 -11.51 16.43
CA ASP A 190 7.89 -12.14 16.23
C ASP A 190 8.41 -11.97 14.80
N ALA A 191 7.51 -12.03 13.82
CA ALA A 191 7.84 -11.76 12.42
C ALA A 191 8.19 -10.27 12.19
N ALA A 192 7.45 -9.34 12.80
CA ALA A 192 7.76 -7.91 12.74
C ALA A 192 9.12 -7.59 13.39
N GLU A 193 9.43 -8.18 14.54
CA GLU A 193 10.75 -8.07 15.19
C GLU A 193 11.88 -8.58 14.29
N GLU A 194 11.62 -9.65 13.53
CA GLU A 194 12.57 -10.16 12.55
C GLU A 194 12.86 -9.16 11.41
N LEU A 195 11.83 -8.49 10.89
CA LEU A 195 12.02 -7.42 9.90
C LEU A 195 12.83 -6.26 10.48
N ARG A 196 12.60 -5.89 11.74
CA ARG A 196 13.42 -4.87 12.41
C ARG A 196 14.88 -5.29 12.55
N ARG A 197 15.13 -6.54 12.94
CA ARG A 197 16.50 -7.11 12.98
C ARG A 197 17.18 -7.15 11.61
N ARG A 198 16.40 -7.24 10.52
CA ARG A 198 16.90 -7.19 9.13
C ARG A 198 17.10 -5.76 8.61
N GLY A 199 16.64 -4.74 9.33
CA GLY A 199 17.02 -3.34 9.11
C GLY A 199 15.88 -2.31 9.18
N ALA A 200 14.61 -2.72 9.08
CA ALA A 200 13.50 -1.77 9.17
C ALA A 200 13.43 -1.05 10.53
N ARG A 201 13.25 0.28 10.55
CA ARG A 201 13.14 1.00 11.82
C ARG A 201 11.78 0.79 12.49
N ALA A 202 10.70 0.78 11.70
CA ALA A 202 9.35 0.47 12.14
C ALA A 202 8.65 -0.50 11.19
N VAL A 203 7.71 -1.29 11.73
CA VAL A 203 6.87 -2.23 10.96
C VAL A 203 5.40 -1.95 11.29
N LEU A 204 4.60 -1.63 10.27
CA LEU A 204 3.15 -1.51 10.35
C LEU A 204 2.50 -2.71 9.63
N ALA A 205 2.23 -3.78 10.36
CA ALA A 205 1.66 -5.00 9.81
C ALA A 205 0.12 -4.94 9.78
N SER A 206 -0.47 -4.97 8.59
CA SER A 206 -1.94 -5.01 8.43
C SER A 206 -2.47 -6.45 8.45
N LEU A 207 -3.54 -6.70 9.20
CA LEU A 207 -4.10 -8.04 9.48
C LEU A 207 -5.55 -8.18 8.98
N GLY A 208 -5.92 -7.46 7.92
CA GLY A 208 -7.27 -7.46 7.39
C GLY A 208 -8.31 -7.07 8.45
N SER A 209 -9.34 -7.90 8.63
CA SER A 209 -10.40 -7.64 9.62
C SER A 209 -9.96 -7.80 11.08
N ASP A 210 -8.74 -8.30 11.33
CA ASP A 210 -8.17 -8.37 12.67
C ASP A 210 -7.49 -7.07 13.11
N GLY A 211 -7.33 -6.09 12.23
CA GLY A 211 -6.74 -4.78 12.55
C GLY A 211 -5.30 -4.65 12.06
N ALA A 212 -4.42 -4.06 12.88
CA ALA A 212 -3.02 -3.88 12.56
C ALA A 212 -2.12 -3.92 13.80
N ILE A 213 -0.86 -4.32 13.61
CA ILE A 213 0.21 -4.21 14.61
C ILE A 213 1.20 -3.14 14.15
N LEU A 214 1.57 -2.24 15.04
CA LEU A 214 2.72 -1.36 14.90
C LEU A 214 3.83 -1.84 15.84
N LEU A 215 5.02 -2.00 15.31
CA LEU A 215 6.25 -2.20 16.09
C LEU A 215 7.26 -1.13 15.70
N ASP A 216 7.54 -0.20 16.60
CA ASP A 216 8.51 0.89 16.41
C ASP A 216 9.31 1.15 17.70
N ASP A 217 10.05 2.27 17.76
CA ASP A 217 10.85 2.64 18.94
C ASP A 217 10.01 3.06 20.16
N SER A 218 8.73 3.37 19.97
CA SER A 218 7.81 3.73 21.06
C SER A 218 7.16 2.49 21.70
N GLY A 219 7.10 1.37 20.98
CA GLY A 219 6.68 0.08 21.53
C GLY A 219 6.02 -0.85 20.50
N CYS A 220 5.26 -1.81 21.03
CA CYS A 220 4.41 -2.68 20.24
C CYS A 220 2.94 -2.34 20.54
N TYR A 221 2.18 -2.03 19.51
CA TYR A 221 0.76 -1.68 19.63
C TYR A 221 -0.06 -2.53 18.68
N PHE A 222 -1.13 -3.11 19.21
CA PHE A 222 -2.19 -3.73 18.43
C PHE A 222 -3.40 -2.80 18.39
N GLY A 223 -3.99 -2.62 17.21
CA GLY A 223 -5.17 -1.80 17.06
C GLY A 223 -6.21 -2.43 16.16
N GLN A 224 -7.48 -2.22 16.50
CA GLN A 224 -8.62 -2.66 15.69
C GLN A 224 -9.67 -1.55 15.60
N ALA A 225 -10.16 -1.33 14.38
CA ALA A 225 -11.28 -0.43 14.13
C ALA A 225 -12.58 -1.22 14.03
N ARG A 226 -13.65 -0.67 14.60
CA ARG A 226 -15.00 -1.20 14.40
C ARG A 226 -15.53 -0.72 13.04
N VAL A 227 -15.91 -1.67 12.19
CA VAL A 227 -16.52 -1.41 10.87
C VAL A 227 -17.89 -2.08 10.85
N ASP A 228 -18.96 -1.29 10.71
CA ASP A 228 -20.32 -1.82 10.73
C ASP A 228 -20.71 -2.49 9.40
N ARG A 229 -20.14 -2.05 8.27
CA ARG A 229 -20.35 -2.63 6.94
C ARG A 229 -19.07 -2.56 6.10
N VAL A 230 -18.63 -3.69 5.56
CA VAL A 230 -17.56 -3.75 4.56
C VAL A 230 -18.19 -3.79 3.17
N VAL A 231 -17.77 -2.87 2.31
CA VAL A 231 -18.16 -2.80 0.89
C VAL A 231 -17.04 -3.34 0.00
N SER A 232 -15.79 -2.94 0.27
CA SER A 232 -14.61 -3.42 -0.45
C SER A 232 -13.40 -3.37 0.47
N ALA A 233 -12.51 -4.37 0.41
CA ALA A 233 -11.23 -4.31 1.12
C ALA A 233 -10.12 -3.60 0.31
N VAL A 234 -10.39 -3.25 -0.96
CA VAL A 234 -9.39 -2.69 -1.86
C VAL A 234 -9.05 -1.26 -1.45
N GLY A 235 -7.75 -0.92 -1.41
CA GLY A 235 -7.28 0.40 -0.99
C GLY A 235 -7.21 0.61 0.53
N ALA A 236 -7.74 -0.31 1.34
CA ALA A 236 -7.71 -0.17 2.80
C ALA A 236 -6.29 -0.13 3.38
N GLY A 237 -5.37 -0.91 2.81
CA GLY A 237 -3.95 -0.89 3.19
C GLY A 237 -3.24 0.41 2.80
N ASP A 238 -3.64 1.01 1.68
CA ASP A 238 -3.08 2.29 1.20
C ASP A 238 -3.60 3.44 2.08
N ALA A 239 -4.90 3.41 2.45
CA ALA A 239 -5.51 4.33 3.40
C ALA A 239 -4.93 4.18 4.82
N LEU A 240 -4.62 2.96 5.25
CA LEU A 240 -3.91 2.69 6.51
C LEU A 240 -2.55 3.40 6.53
N LEU A 241 -1.77 3.25 5.45
CA LEU A 241 -0.46 3.91 5.33
C LEU A 241 -0.62 5.44 5.35
N ALA A 242 -1.51 5.97 4.53
CA ALA A 242 -1.76 7.39 4.43
C ALA A 242 -2.17 8.00 5.79
N GLY A 243 -3.12 7.39 6.49
CA GLY A 243 -3.55 7.86 7.81
C GLY A 243 -2.48 7.73 8.87
N PHE A 244 -1.66 6.67 8.81
CA PHE A 244 -0.52 6.51 9.70
C PHE A 244 0.51 7.63 9.51
N LEU A 245 0.85 7.95 8.27
CA LEU A 245 1.77 9.05 7.94
C LEU A 245 1.18 10.40 8.37
N ALA A 246 -0.09 10.65 8.06
CA ALA A 246 -0.81 11.86 8.48
C ALA A 246 -0.86 12.03 10.00
N GLY A 247 -0.95 10.92 10.75
CA GLY A 247 -0.93 10.89 12.21
C GLY A 247 0.46 11.00 12.85
N GLY A 248 1.49 11.35 12.08
CA GLY A 248 2.86 11.59 12.57
C GLY A 248 3.81 10.38 12.46
N ALA A 249 3.35 9.28 11.85
CA ALA A 249 4.15 8.11 11.52
C ALA A 249 4.86 7.41 12.70
N ASN A 250 4.38 7.63 13.93
CA ASN A 250 4.97 7.03 15.13
C ASN A 250 3.93 6.80 16.23
N GLY A 251 4.04 5.63 16.87
CA GLY A 251 3.30 5.28 18.08
C GLY A 251 1.78 5.20 17.95
N ARG A 252 1.14 5.18 19.12
CA ARG A 252 -0.29 4.91 19.31
C ARG A 252 -1.21 5.85 18.50
N HIS A 253 -0.85 7.12 18.37
CA HIS A 253 -1.70 8.10 17.67
C HIS A 253 -1.72 7.84 16.16
N ALA A 254 -0.54 7.67 15.55
CA ALA A 254 -0.43 7.35 14.13
C ALA A 254 -1.17 6.05 13.78
N LEU A 255 -1.03 5.00 14.60
CA LEU A 255 -1.77 3.74 14.40
C LEU A 255 -3.29 3.97 14.44
N ARG A 256 -3.78 4.81 15.36
CA ARG A 256 -5.21 5.12 15.46
C ARG A 256 -5.72 5.82 14.21
N GLU A 257 -5.01 6.82 13.72
CA GLU A 257 -5.38 7.56 12.50
C GLU A 257 -5.40 6.64 11.28
N GLY A 258 -4.34 5.83 11.09
CA GLY A 258 -4.29 4.85 10.02
C GLY A 258 -5.46 3.87 10.05
N LEU A 259 -5.79 3.31 11.22
CA LEU A 259 -6.93 2.39 11.35
C LEU A 259 -8.28 3.08 11.10
N ALA A 260 -8.43 4.34 11.50
CA ALA A 260 -9.64 5.11 11.21
C ALA A 260 -9.84 5.34 9.71
N TRP A 261 -8.76 5.67 8.98
CA TRP A 261 -8.79 5.88 7.54
C TRP A 261 -9.04 4.57 6.79
N ALA A 262 -8.40 3.47 7.20
CA ALA A 262 -8.65 2.14 6.66
C ALA A 262 -10.11 1.69 6.85
N ALA A 263 -10.67 1.91 8.05
CA ALA A 263 -12.05 1.60 8.36
C ALA A 263 -13.06 2.43 7.55
N ALA A 264 -12.71 3.67 7.23
CA ALA A 264 -13.52 4.50 6.34
C ALA A 264 -13.39 4.04 4.88
N ALA A 265 -12.18 3.71 4.42
CA ALA A 265 -11.93 3.23 3.07
C ALA A 265 -12.73 1.96 2.72
N VAL A 266 -12.84 1.01 3.66
CA VAL A 266 -13.57 -0.23 3.39
C VAL A 266 -15.08 -0.08 3.21
N GLN A 267 -15.63 1.09 3.47
CA GLN A 267 -17.06 1.40 3.32
C GLN A 267 -17.42 1.92 1.92
N HIS A 268 -16.45 1.97 1.00
CA HIS A 268 -16.63 2.45 -0.38
C HIS A 268 -16.25 1.37 -1.42
N GLU A 269 -16.77 1.49 -2.65
CA GLU A 269 -16.53 0.51 -3.73
C GLU A 269 -15.19 0.72 -4.46
N GLY A 270 -14.70 1.96 -4.53
CA GLY A 270 -13.47 2.33 -5.25
C GLY A 270 -12.19 2.16 -4.42
N THR A 271 -11.04 2.29 -5.06
CA THR A 271 -9.74 2.22 -4.38
C THR A 271 -9.34 3.52 -3.71
N LEU A 272 -10.01 4.62 -4.07
CA LEU A 272 -9.68 5.96 -3.61
C LEU A 272 -10.44 6.33 -2.34
N TYR A 273 -9.71 6.43 -1.25
CA TYR A 273 -10.21 7.08 -0.05
C TYR A 273 -10.12 8.60 -0.19
N ARG A 274 -11.25 9.30 -0.05
CA ARG A 274 -11.36 10.75 -0.23
C ARG A 274 -12.07 11.48 0.92
N GLY A 275 -12.39 10.76 1.99
CA GLY A 275 -13.15 11.31 3.11
C GLY A 275 -12.25 11.76 4.25
N ARG A 276 -12.80 12.55 5.18
CA ARG A 276 -12.35 12.52 6.58
C ARG A 276 -12.95 11.29 7.22
N ALA A 277 -12.17 10.53 7.99
CA ALA A 277 -12.72 9.38 8.68
C ALA A 277 -13.85 9.89 9.59
N PRO A 278 -15.07 9.32 9.54
CA PRO A 278 -16.07 9.61 10.56
C PRO A 278 -15.47 9.26 11.94
N HIS A 279 -16.15 9.59 13.04
CA HIS A 279 -15.74 9.14 14.37
C HIS A 279 -15.77 7.60 14.46
N THR A 280 -14.76 6.95 13.89
CA THR A 280 -14.58 5.52 13.91
C THR A 280 -14.02 5.18 15.28
N ARG A 281 -14.71 4.29 15.98
CA ARG A 281 -14.19 3.74 17.22
C ARG A 281 -13.01 2.83 16.88
N VAL A 282 -11.82 3.26 17.31
CA VAL A 282 -10.57 2.51 17.18
C VAL A 282 -10.04 2.22 18.57
N ASP A 283 -9.96 0.93 18.89
CA ASP A 283 -9.39 0.44 20.13
C ASP A 283 -7.91 0.10 19.87
N ILE A 284 -7.00 0.65 20.70
CA ILE A 284 -5.55 0.38 20.62
C ILE A 284 -5.09 -0.16 21.98
N SER A 285 -4.31 -1.23 21.97
CA SER A 285 -3.67 -1.83 23.14
C SER A 285 -2.16 -1.97 22.94
N ASP A 286 -1.39 -1.73 23.99
CA ASP A 286 0.01 -2.13 24.17
C ASP A 286 0.16 -3.43 24.98
N ASP A 287 -0.93 -3.91 25.57
CA ASP A 287 -1.06 -5.23 26.19
C ASP A 287 -1.86 -6.12 25.23
N LEU A 288 -1.16 -6.77 24.30
CA LEU A 288 -1.78 -7.64 23.31
C LEU A 288 -1.77 -9.10 23.78
N ASP A 289 -2.92 -9.77 23.68
CA ASP A 289 -2.97 -11.22 23.87
C ASP A 289 -2.25 -11.92 22.72
N ARG A 290 -1.00 -12.31 22.96
CA ARG A 290 -0.17 -13.01 21.99
C ARG A 290 -0.77 -14.34 21.52
N ASN A 291 -1.67 -14.96 22.29
CA ASN A 291 -2.33 -16.21 21.91
C ASN A 291 -3.62 -15.99 21.10
N ARG A 292 -4.05 -14.74 20.89
CA ARG A 292 -5.22 -14.45 20.07
C ARG A 292 -4.97 -14.92 18.64
N ALA A 293 -5.78 -15.89 18.19
CA ALA A 293 -5.74 -16.41 16.84
C ALA A 293 -6.17 -15.35 15.81
N LEU A 294 -5.52 -15.37 14.65
CA LEU A 294 -5.93 -14.64 13.45
C LEU A 294 -7.15 -15.32 12.83
N LYS A 295 -8.10 -14.54 12.31
CA LYS A 295 -9.25 -15.07 11.55
C LYS A 295 -8.82 -15.70 10.23
N GLU A 296 -7.75 -15.18 9.64
CA GLU A 296 -7.15 -15.68 8.40
C GLU A 296 -5.67 -16.03 8.65
N PRO A 297 -5.38 -17.26 9.14
CA PRO A 297 -4.01 -17.71 9.35
C PRO A 297 -3.24 -17.79 8.02
N CYS A 298 -1.98 -17.35 8.05
CA CYS A 298 -1.07 -17.51 6.92
C CYS A 298 -0.25 -18.79 7.12
N THR A 299 -0.56 -19.86 6.38
CA THR A 299 0.13 -21.15 6.50
C THR A 299 1.30 -21.26 5.52
N ALA A 300 2.34 -22.02 5.91
CA ALA A 300 3.50 -22.27 5.06
C ALA A 300 3.14 -22.92 3.69
N ALA A 301 2.02 -23.64 3.61
CA ALA A 301 1.53 -24.25 2.38
C ALA A 301 0.94 -23.23 1.38
N GLY A 302 0.42 -22.10 1.84
CA GLY A 302 -0.11 -21.02 0.98
C GLY A 302 0.97 -20.18 0.31
N LEU A 303 2.16 -20.09 0.93
CA LEU A 303 3.30 -19.29 0.45
C LEU A 303 3.88 -19.81 -0.89
N ALA A 304 3.72 -21.10 -1.17
CA ALA A 304 4.17 -21.70 -2.44
C ALA A 304 3.21 -21.47 -3.61
N ALA A 305 1.96 -21.06 -3.34
CA ALA A 305 0.91 -20.90 -4.36
C ALA A 305 0.70 -19.44 -4.80
N GLY A 306 1.10 -18.45 -3.99
CA GLY A 306 0.82 -17.02 -4.22
C GLY A 306 1.84 -16.24 -5.06
N SER A 307 2.98 -16.84 -5.44
CA SER A 307 4.10 -16.16 -6.10
C SER A 307 4.24 -16.47 -7.61
N ARG A 308 3.17 -16.97 -8.24
CA ARG A 308 3.12 -17.16 -9.71
C ARG A 308 1.97 -16.39 -10.33
N VAL A 309 2.04 -15.06 -10.34
CA VAL A 309 1.42 -14.21 -11.38
C VAL A 309 2.27 -12.95 -11.55
#